data_AF-A0A183D801-F1
#
_entry.id   AF-A0A183D801-F1
#
_cell.length_a   1.000
_cell.length_b   1.000
_cell.length_c   1.000
_cell.angle_alpha   90.00
_cell.angle_beta   90.00
_cell.angle_gamma   90.00
#
_symmetry.space_group_name_H-M   'P 1'
#
loop_
_entity.id
_entity.type
_entity.pdbx_description
1 polymer ?
#
loop_
_entity_poly.entity_id
_entity_poly.type
_entity_poly.pdbx_seq_one_letter_code
_entity_poly.pdbx_strand_id
1 'polypeptide(L)'
;MDSVVVETTSASSATFLSRILQIALGLFVTTSDLPHHDFGNNSAPANFHCTFNVPCRWFSEGVSAARWKLARGEPDPFLWLASTGTMQRPSEPFVLIELRGQQADRLLSDEIACQRGSATLSFTYWIVGMMHINHESSAAQCGGDRWQTIGI
;
A
#
# COMPACT_ATOMS: atom_id res chain seq x y z
N MET A 1 17.20 0.78 -51.99
CA MET A 1 16.05 0.20 -51.25
C MET A 1 16.60 -0.19 -49.89
N ASP A 2 16.67 0.76 -48.97
CA ASP A 2 17.17 0.53 -47.62
C ASP A 2 16.01 0.06 -46.75
N SER A 3 16.05 -1.19 -46.30
CA SER A 3 15.09 -1.72 -45.33
C SER A 3 15.57 -1.41 -43.93
N VAL A 4 14.81 -0.58 -43.23
CA VAL A 4 14.87 -0.39 -41.78
C VAL A 4 14.48 -1.70 -41.11
N VAL A 5 15.40 -2.29 -40.34
CA VAL A 5 15.09 -3.37 -39.42
C VAL A 5 14.43 -2.75 -38.20
N VAL A 6 13.11 -2.83 -38.13
CA VAL A 6 12.35 -2.52 -36.91
C VAL A 6 12.47 -3.72 -35.98
N GLU A 7 13.37 -3.63 -35.00
CA GLU A 7 13.38 -4.56 -33.87
C GLU A 7 12.08 -4.41 -33.08
N THR A 8 11.15 -5.32 -33.33
CA THR A 8 9.90 -5.41 -32.59
C THR A 8 10.16 -6.24 -31.35
N THR A 9 10.68 -5.62 -30.29
CA THR A 9 10.76 -6.25 -28.96
C THR A 9 9.34 -6.53 -28.47
N SER A 10 9.01 -7.82 -28.39
CA SER A 10 7.68 -8.35 -28.10
C SER A 10 7.16 -7.96 -26.72
N ALA A 11 5.97 -7.38 -26.66
CA ALA A 11 5.21 -7.07 -25.44
C ALA A 11 4.92 -8.29 -24.53
N SER A 12 5.12 -9.52 -25.03
CA SER A 12 4.95 -10.79 -24.31
C SER A 12 6.01 -11.02 -23.22
N SER A 13 7.23 -10.52 -23.40
CA SER A 13 8.33 -10.70 -22.45
C SER A 13 8.07 -9.93 -21.15
N ALA A 14 7.58 -8.69 -21.28
CA ALA A 14 7.27 -7.82 -20.17
C ALA A 14 6.08 -8.32 -19.33
N THR A 15 5.08 -8.91 -19.97
CA THR A 15 3.90 -9.48 -19.28
C THR A 15 4.24 -10.78 -18.55
N PHE A 16 5.14 -11.59 -19.08
CA PHE A 16 5.57 -12.84 -18.44
C PHE A 16 6.45 -12.58 -17.20
N LEU A 17 7.41 -11.66 -17.30
CA LEU A 17 8.24 -11.25 -16.16
C LEU A 17 7.41 -10.63 -15.02
N SER A 18 6.41 -9.83 -15.37
CA SER A 18 5.48 -9.23 -14.40
C SER A 18 4.68 -10.30 -13.62
N ARG A 19 4.22 -11.36 -14.30
CA ARG A 19 3.51 -12.47 -13.64
C ARG A 19 4.41 -13.29 -12.71
N ILE A 20 5.68 -13.51 -13.10
CA ILE A 20 6.65 -14.23 -12.25
C ILE A 20 6.98 -13.44 -10.98
N LEU A 21 7.12 -12.12 -11.09
CA LEU A 21 7.29 -11.20 -9.95
C LEU A 21 6.10 -11.21 -8.99
N GLN A 22 4.87 -11.21 -9.52
CA GLN A 22 3.66 -11.26 -8.70
C GLN A 22 3.53 -12.58 -7.93
N ILE A 23 3.92 -13.70 -8.54
CA ILE A 23 3.98 -15.01 -7.87
C ILE A 23 5.08 -15.02 -6.79
N ALA A 24 6.19 -14.32 -7.01
CA ALA A 24 7.28 -14.23 -6.05
C ALA A 24 6.81 -13.56 -4.75
N LEU A 25 6.13 -12.41 -4.79
CA LEU A 25 5.65 -11.75 -3.56
C LEU A 25 4.71 -12.64 -2.73
N GLY A 26 3.82 -13.40 -3.38
CA GLY A 26 2.95 -14.38 -2.70
C GLY A 26 3.68 -15.59 -2.10
N LEU A 27 4.94 -15.82 -2.48
CA LEU A 27 5.78 -16.91 -1.98
C LEU A 27 6.55 -16.55 -0.70
N PHE A 28 6.78 -15.26 -0.42
CA PHE A 28 7.68 -14.80 0.67
C PHE A 28 6.98 -14.12 1.83
N VAL A 29 5.76 -13.62 1.62
CA VAL A 29 4.97 -13.02 2.69
C VAL A 29 3.67 -13.78 2.88
N THR A 30 3.36 -14.09 4.14
CA THR A 30 2.03 -14.55 4.50
C THR A 30 1.11 -13.35 4.56
N THR A 31 -0.03 -13.43 3.87
CA THR A 31 -1.04 -12.36 3.92
C THR A 31 -2.25 -12.80 4.75
N SER A 32 -2.79 -11.86 5.52
CA SER A 32 -4.05 -12.03 6.26
C SER A 32 -4.92 -10.79 6.08
N ASP A 33 -6.18 -10.88 6.50
CA ASP A 33 -6.99 -9.69 6.64
C ASP A 33 -6.31 -8.68 7.58
N LEU A 34 -6.41 -7.40 7.23
CA LEU A 34 -5.90 -6.30 8.04
C LEU A 34 -6.76 -6.19 9.31
N PRO A 35 -6.21 -6.48 10.51
CA PRO A 35 -6.96 -6.32 11.74
C PRO A 35 -7.20 -4.83 12.00
N HIS A 36 -8.45 -4.46 12.22
CA HIS A 36 -8.82 -3.14 12.70
C HIS A 36 -9.15 -3.24 14.20
N HIS A 37 -8.56 -2.35 14.99
CA HIS A 37 -8.93 -2.17 16.38
C HIS A 37 -9.57 -0.81 16.55
N ASP A 38 -10.87 -0.81 16.82
CA ASP A 38 -11.60 0.41 17.18
C ASP A 38 -11.25 0.76 18.63
N PHE A 39 -10.50 1.85 18.81
CA PHE A 39 -10.08 2.30 20.14
C PHE A 39 -11.17 3.06 20.88
N GLY A 40 -12.32 3.37 20.26
CA GLY A 40 -13.41 4.12 20.85
C GLY A 40 -12.99 5.49 21.41
N ASN A 41 -13.96 6.23 21.95
CA ASN A 41 -13.74 7.60 22.45
C ASN A 41 -12.92 7.69 23.76
N ASN A 42 -12.41 6.58 24.29
CA ASN A 42 -11.79 6.53 25.60
C ASN A 42 -10.29 6.22 25.54
N SER A 43 -9.54 7.30 25.77
CA SER A 43 -8.22 7.37 26.42
C SER A 43 -6.97 7.43 25.53
N ALA A 44 -6.15 8.44 25.87
CA ALA A 44 -4.84 8.82 25.35
C ALA A 44 -4.81 9.62 24.02
N PRO A 45 -3.88 10.60 23.88
CA PRO A 45 -3.66 11.27 22.61
C PRO A 45 -3.37 10.22 21.53
N ALA A 46 -4.19 10.26 20.49
CA ALA A 46 -4.19 9.29 19.41
C ALA A 46 -2.82 9.21 18.74
N ASN A 47 -2.08 8.14 19.01
CA ASN A 47 -0.88 7.84 18.24
C ASN A 47 -1.30 7.09 16.96
N PHE A 48 -1.19 7.75 15.82
CA PHE A 48 -1.47 7.17 14.50
C PHE A 48 -0.26 6.46 13.88
N HIS A 49 0.86 6.41 14.60
CA HIS A 49 2.03 5.63 14.21
C HIS A 49 1.68 4.14 14.18
N CYS A 50 1.92 3.50 13.04
CA CYS A 50 1.62 2.09 12.87
C CYS A 50 2.77 1.37 12.14
N THR A 51 3.33 0.37 12.82
CA THR A 51 4.32 -0.59 12.28
C THR A 51 3.68 -1.93 11.93
N PHE A 52 2.36 -2.06 12.09
CA PHE A 52 1.56 -3.27 11.85
C PHE A 52 2.00 -4.54 12.61
N ASN A 53 2.95 -4.43 13.55
CA ASN A 53 3.30 -5.51 14.47
C ASN A 53 2.13 -5.84 15.40
N VAL A 54 1.39 -4.82 15.83
CA VAL A 54 0.14 -4.89 16.59
C VAL A 54 -1.00 -4.22 15.81
N PRO A 55 -2.27 -4.60 16.04
CA PRO A 55 -3.42 -3.89 15.47
C PRO A 55 -3.37 -2.40 15.79
N CYS A 56 -3.62 -1.57 14.79
CA CYS A 56 -3.57 -0.12 14.90
C CYS A 56 -4.82 0.51 14.30
N ARG A 57 -4.86 1.84 14.33
CA ARG A 57 -5.99 2.68 13.92
C ARG A 57 -6.11 2.86 12.41
N TRP A 58 -5.70 1.86 11.64
CA TRP A 58 -5.74 1.87 10.17
C TRP A 58 -6.51 0.67 9.67
N PHE A 59 -7.38 0.87 8.69
CA PHE A 59 -8.29 -0.16 8.17
C PHE A 59 -8.55 -0.02 6.68
N SER A 60 -8.92 -1.13 6.05
CA SER A 60 -9.36 -1.16 4.65
C SER A 60 -10.84 -0.78 4.60
N GLU A 61 -11.17 0.32 3.96
CA GLU A 61 -12.55 0.75 3.70
C GLU A 61 -12.94 0.43 2.25
N GLY A 62 -13.97 -0.40 2.11
CA GLY A 62 -14.54 -0.76 0.83
C GLY A 62 -15.15 -2.17 0.86
N VAL A 63 -15.62 -2.60 -0.30
CA VAL A 63 -16.22 -3.92 -0.50
C VAL A 63 -15.59 -4.64 -1.70
N SER A 64 -14.46 -4.13 -2.20
CA SER A 64 -13.81 -4.69 -3.38
C SER A 64 -13.00 -5.94 -3.03
N ALA A 65 -12.66 -6.74 -4.05
CA ALA A 65 -11.71 -7.83 -3.85
C ALA A 65 -10.27 -7.32 -3.69
N ALA A 66 -9.99 -6.10 -4.17
CA ALA A 66 -8.73 -5.39 -4.02
C ALA A 66 -8.69 -4.65 -2.68
N ARG A 67 -8.74 -5.41 -1.59
CA ARG A 67 -8.67 -4.91 -0.22
C ARG A 67 -7.24 -4.89 0.32
N TRP A 68 -6.96 -3.98 1.25
CA TRP A 68 -5.69 -3.95 1.96
C TRP A 68 -5.55 -5.17 2.88
N LYS A 69 -4.37 -5.78 2.83
CA LYS A 69 -4.01 -6.98 3.60
C LYS A 69 -2.77 -6.73 4.42
N LEU A 70 -2.72 -7.36 5.59
CA LEU A 70 -1.52 -7.41 6.40
C LEU A 70 -0.57 -8.46 5.82
N ALA A 71 0.66 -8.07 5.55
CA ALA A 71 1.75 -8.93 5.10
C ALA A 71 2.79 -9.10 6.21
N ARG A 72 3.21 -10.34 6.44
CA ARG A 72 4.26 -10.71 7.39
C ARG A 72 5.30 -11.60 6.71
N GLY A 73 6.54 -11.51 7.18
CA GLY A 73 7.69 -12.23 6.62
C GLY A 73 8.73 -11.26 6.07
N GLU A 74 9.93 -11.76 5.88
CA GLU A 74 11.03 -11.00 5.31
C GLU A 74 11.19 -11.40 3.83
N PRO A 75 10.90 -10.50 2.87
CA PRO A 75 11.01 -10.82 1.45
C PRO A 75 12.44 -11.21 1.08
N ASP A 76 12.64 -12.26 0.28
CA ASP A 76 13.99 -12.63 -0.19
C ASP A 76 14.70 -11.43 -0.87
N PRO A 77 15.97 -11.12 -0.55
CA PRO A 77 16.60 -9.90 -1.03
C PRO A 77 16.73 -9.83 -2.55
N PHE A 78 17.08 -10.95 -3.20
CA PHE A 78 17.31 -10.98 -4.65
C PHE A 78 15.98 -10.83 -5.40
N LEU A 79 14.95 -11.51 -4.92
CA LEU A 79 13.62 -11.44 -5.54
C LEU A 79 12.94 -10.09 -5.24
N TRP A 80 13.18 -9.51 -4.07
CA TRP A 80 12.73 -8.15 -3.76
C TRP A 80 13.38 -7.13 -4.70
N LEU A 81 14.70 -7.23 -4.92
CA LEU A 81 15.41 -6.39 -5.87
C LEU A 81 14.88 -6.55 -7.29
N ALA A 82 14.68 -7.80 -7.74
CA ALA A 82 14.10 -8.08 -9.05
C ALA A 82 12.68 -7.51 -9.19
N SER A 83 11.94 -7.40 -8.09
CA SER A 83 10.55 -6.95 -8.08
C SER A 83 10.37 -5.44 -7.98
N THR A 84 11.12 -4.80 -7.09
CA THR A 84 10.96 -3.39 -6.71
C THR A 84 12.07 -2.50 -7.25
N GLY A 85 13.15 -3.07 -7.77
CA GLY A 85 14.35 -2.34 -8.20
C GLY A 85 15.21 -1.83 -7.04
N THR A 86 14.90 -2.19 -5.79
CA THR A 86 15.68 -1.76 -4.60
C THR A 86 15.99 -2.93 -3.67
N MET A 87 17.09 -2.83 -2.94
CA MET A 87 17.42 -3.73 -1.83
C MET A 87 16.76 -3.32 -0.51
N GLN A 88 16.20 -2.10 -0.44
CA GLN A 88 15.47 -1.63 0.73
C GLN A 88 14.14 -2.37 0.81
N ARG A 89 14.09 -3.40 1.65
CA ARG A 89 12.91 -4.24 1.90
C ARG A 89 12.30 -3.93 3.27
N PRO A 90 11.00 -4.18 3.47
CA PRO A 90 10.39 -4.11 4.78
C PRO A 90 11.04 -5.14 5.71
N SER A 91 11.47 -4.68 6.89
CA SER A 91 11.95 -5.52 8.00
C SER A 91 10.85 -5.80 9.03
N GLU A 92 9.74 -5.08 8.95
CA GLU A 92 8.56 -5.20 9.80
C GLU A 92 7.33 -5.57 8.96
N PRO A 93 6.23 -6.06 9.58
CA PRO A 93 4.96 -6.22 8.88
C PRO A 93 4.51 -4.93 8.19
N PHE A 94 3.87 -5.10 7.05
CA PHE A 94 3.41 -3.98 6.23
C PHE A 94 2.05 -4.31 5.63
N VAL A 95 1.34 -3.28 5.16
CA VAL A 95 0.10 -3.47 4.41
C VAL A 95 0.38 -3.45 2.92
N LEU A 96 -0.30 -4.33 2.19
CA LEU A 96 -0.23 -4.38 0.75
C LEU A 96 -1.62 -4.49 0.14
N ILE A 97 -1.71 -4.07 -1.11
CA ILE A 97 -2.89 -4.21 -1.94
C ILE A 97 -2.45 -4.71 -3.31
N GLU A 98 -3.19 -5.66 -3.86
CA GLU A 98 -2.94 -6.18 -5.20
C GLU A 98 -4.01 -5.65 -6.15
N LEU A 99 -3.64 -4.76 -7.07
CA LEU A 99 -4.58 -4.24 -8.07
C LEU A 99 -4.51 -5.06 -9.34
N ARG A 100 -5.67 -5.59 -9.76
CA ARG A 100 -5.84 -6.34 -11.01
C ARG A 100 -6.86 -5.66 -11.95
N GLY A 101 -6.82 -4.33 -12.00
CA GLY A 101 -7.76 -3.51 -12.78
C GLY A 101 -9.15 -3.35 -12.15
N GLN A 102 -9.30 -3.71 -10.88
CA GLN A 102 -10.52 -3.50 -10.09
C GLN A 102 -10.41 -2.19 -9.29
N GLN A 103 -11.55 -1.65 -8.86
CA GLN A 103 -11.58 -0.56 -7.89
C GLN A 103 -10.90 -1.03 -6.59
N ALA A 104 -9.97 -0.22 -6.08
CA ALA A 104 -9.25 -0.47 -4.84
C ALA A 104 -10.08 -0.02 -3.63
N ASP A 105 -9.99 -0.77 -2.53
CA ASP A 105 -10.39 -0.24 -1.23
C ASP A 105 -9.41 0.87 -0.79
N ARG A 106 -9.92 1.81 0.01
CA ARG A 106 -9.13 2.90 0.59
C ARG A 106 -8.47 2.43 1.88
N LEU A 107 -7.24 2.87 2.16
CA LEU A 107 -6.63 2.67 3.47
C LEU A 107 -6.90 3.90 4.32
N LEU A 108 -7.76 3.76 5.33
CA LEU A 108 -8.18 4.88 6.18
C LEU A 108 -7.67 4.74 7.61
N SER A 109 -7.43 5.88 8.26
CA SER A 109 -7.26 5.95 9.70
C SER A 109 -8.61 6.08 10.41
N ASP A 110 -8.64 5.78 11.71
CA ASP A 110 -9.72 6.25 12.59
C ASP A 110 -9.84 7.77 12.57
N GLU A 111 -10.95 8.26 13.11
CA GLU A 111 -11.18 9.68 13.34
C GLU A 111 -10.09 10.33 14.21
N ILE A 112 -9.60 11.45 13.70
CA ILE A 112 -8.59 12.31 14.30
C ILE A 112 -9.27 13.61 14.70
N ALA A 113 -9.20 13.98 15.98
CA ALA A 113 -9.69 15.28 16.43
C ALA A 113 -8.92 16.40 15.73
N CYS A 114 -9.62 17.44 15.28
CA CYS A 114 -8.99 18.62 14.71
C CYS A 114 -8.06 19.26 15.74
N GLN A 115 -6.76 19.28 15.42
CA GLN A 115 -5.73 19.90 16.26
C GLN A 115 -5.42 21.32 15.77
N ARG A 116 -4.98 22.19 16.68
CA ARG A 116 -4.44 23.49 16.28
C ARG A 116 -3.01 23.32 15.78
N GLY A 117 -2.74 23.70 14.54
CA GLY A 117 -1.42 23.63 13.92
C GLY A 117 -1.39 22.71 12.71
N SER A 118 -0.20 22.38 12.22
CA SER A 118 0.02 21.41 11.16
C SER A 118 0.54 20.10 11.72
N ALA A 119 0.18 19.00 11.06
CA ALA A 119 0.74 17.68 11.31
C ALA A 119 1.33 17.13 10.00
N THR A 120 2.35 16.29 10.11
CA THR A 120 2.97 15.62 8.97
C THR A 120 2.70 14.13 9.04
N LEU A 121 2.10 13.59 7.99
CA LEU A 121 2.03 12.16 7.76
C LEU A 121 3.26 11.72 6.97
N SER A 122 3.88 10.62 7.38
CA SER A 122 5.00 10.02 6.65
C SER A 122 4.82 8.52 6.62
N PHE A 123 5.07 7.92 5.46
CA PHE A 123 5.02 6.49 5.25
C PHE A 123 6.06 6.07 4.22
N THR A 124 6.51 4.83 4.31
CA THR A 124 7.36 4.20 3.29
C THR A 124 6.47 3.30 2.44
N TYR A 125 6.63 3.37 1.12
CA TYR A 125 5.87 2.55 0.18
C TYR A 125 6.78 1.97 -0.90
N TRP A 126 6.32 0.88 -1.49
CA TRP A 126 6.94 0.25 -2.64
C TRP A 126 5.86 -0.05 -3.67
N ILE A 127 6.21 0.10 -4.95
CA ILE A 127 5.33 -0.23 -6.07
C ILE A 127 6.01 -1.29 -6.88
N VAL A 128 5.28 -2.35 -7.21
CA VAL A 128 5.76 -3.43 -8.08
C VAL A 128 4.93 -3.45 -9.35
N GLY A 129 5.62 -3.45 -10.49
CA GLY A 129 5.01 -3.40 -11.81
C GLY A 129 4.62 -1.98 -12.25
N MET A 130 3.98 -1.90 -13.42
CA MET A 130 3.52 -0.63 -14.00
C MET A 130 2.13 -0.30 -13.46
N MET A 131 2.07 0.38 -12.32
CA MET A 131 0.83 0.99 -11.84
C MET A 131 0.82 2.48 -12.14
N HIS A 132 -0.22 2.94 -12.82
CA HIS A 132 -0.53 4.37 -12.87
C HIS A 132 -1.28 4.72 -11.58
N ILE A 133 -0.55 5.25 -10.59
CA ILE A 133 -1.17 5.76 -9.37
C ILE A 133 -1.73 7.12 -9.72
N ASN A 134 -3.06 7.22 -9.79
CA ASN A 134 -3.72 8.51 -9.71
C ASN A 134 -3.48 9.01 -8.28
N HIS A 135 -2.54 9.94 -8.11
CA HIS A 135 -2.18 10.46 -6.79
C HIS A 135 -3.35 11.29 -6.25
N GLU A 136 -4.27 10.65 -5.55
CA GLU A 136 -5.31 11.34 -4.78
C GLU A 136 -4.97 11.19 -3.30
N SER A 137 -3.91 11.89 -2.86
CA SER A 137 -3.68 12.08 -1.43
C SER A 137 -4.85 12.91 -0.90
N SER A 138 -5.75 12.27 -0.17
CA SER A 138 -6.88 12.96 0.46
C SER A 138 -6.34 13.77 1.63
N ALA A 139 -6.05 15.05 1.39
CA ALA A 139 -5.71 15.99 2.46
C ALA A 139 -6.97 16.24 3.29
N ALA A 140 -6.93 15.83 4.55
CA ALA A 140 -7.99 16.11 5.49
C ALA A 140 -7.97 17.60 5.85
N GLN A 141 -9.04 18.34 5.53
CA GLN A 141 -9.19 19.75 5.87
C GLN A 141 -10.34 19.91 6.85
N CYS A 142 -10.01 20.29 8.09
CA CYS A 142 -10.99 20.61 9.13
C CYS A 142 -11.89 21.78 8.69
N GLY A 143 -13.08 21.46 8.20
CA GLY A 143 -14.12 22.43 7.87
C GLY A 143 -15.45 21.97 8.46
N GLY A 144 -15.91 22.64 9.52
CA GLY A 144 -17.21 22.37 10.15
C GLY A 144 -17.24 21.14 11.06
N ASP A 145 -16.56 20.05 10.68
CA ASP A 145 -16.48 18.83 11.48
C ASP A 145 -15.31 18.86 12.46
N ARG A 146 -15.54 18.36 13.69
CA ARG A 146 -14.52 18.30 14.76
C ARG A 146 -13.49 17.19 14.55
N TRP A 147 -13.71 16.34 13.56
CA TRP A 147 -12.97 15.11 13.32
C TRP A 147 -12.69 14.94 11.83
N GLN A 148 -11.62 14.22 11.51
CA GLN A 148 -11.22 13.94 10.14
C GLN A 148 -10.50 12.58 10.07
N THR A 149 -10.46 11.93 8.91
CA THR A 149 -9.68 10.70 8.69
C THR A 149 -8.58 10.95 7.66
N ILE A 150 -7.51 10.17 7.73
CA ILE A 150 -6.43 10.18 6.74
C ILE A 150 -6.66 9.01 5.80
N GLY A 151 -6.64 9.26 4.48
CA GLY A 151 -6.78 8.24 3.45
C GLY A 151 -5.60 8.22 2.48
N ILE A 152 -5.14 7.01 2.13
CA ILE A 152 -4.16 6.71 1.08
C ILE A 152 -4.85 5.94 -0.05
#